data_AF-A0A164UXA2-F1
#
_entry.id   AF-A0A164UXA2-F1
#
_cell.length_a   1.000
_cell.length_b   1.000
_cell.length_c   1.000
_cell.angle_alpha   90.00
_cell.angle_beta   90.00
_cell.angle_gamma   90.00
#
_symmetry.space_group_name_H-M   'P 1'
#
loop_
_entity.id
_entity.type
_entity.pdbx_description
1 polymer ?
#
loop_
_entity_poly.entity_id
_entity_poly.type
_entity_poly.pdbx_seq_one_letter_code
_entity_poly.pdbx_strand_id
1 'polypeptide(L)'
;MKLPSGNYSYFGICHDILTWMVSYYNMKLVYVPANTTRIAKLGIVPVLIEQLLNMEVDFVPYGFAPTPELWQQADFSIPVAIQYYSMLQRWPKEESRLTTLVRPFSLTVWIVFLFSSIVLIVFMALLTHFDRNLSRECNLTSFMDAISRHVNYVITVITGQGNNISPKEKFSLRFVAGLWCLTMMVLVNAYSSILTSYLAVHKLTPIVNTVQELAARSSETEVTVHYGTEQTRMFLRATSGAHLVLGNSLRNNPKLLVEGGKIFDGLKNVLELGATFITV
;
A
#
# COMPACT_ATOMS: atom_id res chain seq x y z
N MET A 1 37.32 18.15 -30.22
CA MET A 1 37.96 16.83 -30.08
C MET A 1 37.28 15.91 -31.08
N LYS A 2 37.91 15.58 -32.21
CA LYS A 2 37.34 14.61 -33.18
C LYS A 2 37.41 13.24 -32.51
N LEU A 3 36.26 12.67 -32.13
CA LEU A 3 36.22 11.32 -31.57
C LEU A 3 36.35 10.27 -32.69
N PRO A 4 36.96 9.10 -32.40
CA PRO A 4 37.31 8.10 -33.40
C PRO A 4 36.04 7.45 -33.96
N SER A 5 36.14 7.07 -35.22
CA SER A 5 35.23 6.21 -35.98
C SER A 5 35.04 4.85 -35.30
N GLY A 6 34.24 4.80 -34.24
CA GLY A 6 33.62 3.58 -33.74
C GLY A 6 32.36 3.30 -34.55
N ASN A 7 32.14 2.03 -34.90
CA ASN A 7 30.91 1.59 -35.54
C ASN A 7 29.81 1.56 -34.47
N TYR A 8 29.24 2.72 -34.15
CA TYR A 8 28.17 2.83 -33.16
C TYR A 8 26.88 2.27 -33.75
N SER A 9 26.34 1.21 -33.14
CA SER A 9 24.98 0.75 -33.40
C SER A 9 24.01 1.49 -32.47
N TYR A 10 23.00 2.11 -33.05
CA TYR A 10 21.92 2.76 -32.33
C TYR A 10 20.68 1.85 -32.38
N PHE A 11 19.95 1.75 -31.27
CA PHE A 11 18.77 0.90 -31.16
C PHE A 11 17.71 1.57 -30.28
N GLY A 12 16.45 1.17 -30.44
CA GLY A 12 15.32 1.61 -29.62
C GLY A 12 14.30 2.45 -30.39
N ILE A 13 13.18 2.77 -29.72
CA ILE A 13 11.99 3.37 -30.35
C ILE A 13 12.33 4.65 -31.13
N CYS A 14 13.16 5.53 -30.56
CA CYS A 14 13.58 6.77 -31.23
C CYS A 14 14.40 6.51 -32.51
N HIS A 15 15.25 5.48 -32.51
CA HIS A 15 16.01 5.07 -33.69
C HIS A 15 15.10 4.49 -34.77
N ASP A 16 14.13 3.66 -34.38
CA ASP A 16 13.19 3.03 -35.30
C ASP A 16 12.28 4.06 -35.99
N ILE A 17 11.84 5.09 -35.24
CA ILE A 17 11.09 6.22 -35.80
C ILE A 17 11.95 7.01 -36.81
N LEU A 18 13.20 7.31 -36.46
CA LEU A 18 14.10 8.04 -37.34
C LEU A 18 14.42 7.28 -38.63
N THR A 19 14.69 5.97 -38.54
CA THR A 19 14.97 5.15 -39.73
C THR A 19 13.75 5.07 -40.66
N TRP A 20 12.54 4.99 -40.09
CA TRP A 20 11.30 5.12 -40.86
C TRP A 20 11.17 6.49 -41.54
N MET A 21 11.44 7.60 -40.84
CA MET A 21 11.40 8.94 -41.44
C MET A 21 12.43 9.10 -42.56
N VAL A 22 13.64 8.61 -42.35
CA VAL A 22 14.76 8.69 -43.29
C VAL A 22 14.44 7.96 -44.59
N SER A 23 13.83 6.78 -44.49
CA SER A 23 13.38 6.01 -45.66
C SER A 23 12.18 6.65 -46.36
N TYR A 24 11.23 7.23 -45.61
CA TYR A 24 10.05 7.88 -46.17
C TYR A 24 10.38 9.18 -46.92
N TYR A 25 11.25 10.02 -46.35
CA TYR A 25 11.63 11.32 -46.91
C TYR A 25 12.92 11.29 -47.74
N ASN A 26 13.53 10.11 -47.92
CA ASN A 26 14.78 9.92 -48.66
C ASN A 26 15.93 10.83 -48.15
N MET A 27 16.11 10.86 -46.83
CA MET A 27 17.13 11.68 -46.16
C MET A 27 18.38 10.85 -45.81
N LYS A 28 19.44 11.51 -45.33
CA LYS A 28 20.61 10.84 -44.75
C LYS A 28 20.64 11.07 -43.25
N LEU A 29 20.69 10.00 -42.47
CA LEU A 29 20.77 10.07 -41.01
C LEU A 29 22.21 10.23 -40.53
N VAL A 30 22.46 11.25 -39.70
CA VAL A 30 23.74 11.46 -39.01
C VAL A 30 23.45 11.74 -37.55
N TYR A 31 24.06 10.95 -36.67
CA TYR A 31 23.92 11.14 -35.21
C TYR A 31 24.97 12.12 -34.70
N VAL A 32 24.52 13.12 -33.96
CA VAL A 32 25.38 14.08 -33.26
C VAL A 32 25.26 13.84 -31.76
N PRO A 33 26.33 13.45 -31.06
CA PRO A 33 26.27 13.21 -29.62
C PRO A 33 26.19 14.52 -28.85
N ALA A 34 25.32 14.56 -27.85
CA ALA A 34 25.24 15.67 -26.90
C ALA A 34 26.38 15.62 -25.86
N ASN A 35 26.83 16.79 -25.39
CA ASN A 35 27.94 16.90 -24.45
C ASN A 35 27.54 16.43 -23.04
N THR A 36 28.09 15.29 -22.60
CA THR A 36 27.79 14.65 -21.30
C THR A 36 28.07 15.55 -20.10
N THR A 37 29.13 16.36 -20.13
CA THR A 37 29.49 17.29 -19.05
C THR A 37 28.44 18.40 -18.91
N ARG A 38 27.84 18.84 -20.02
CA ARG A 38 26.77 19.84 -20.01
C ARG A 38 25.46 19.24 -19.55
N ILE A 39 25.15 18.00 -19.98
CA ILE A 39 23.97 17.26 -19.53
C ILE A 39 23.98 17.10 -18.01
N ALA A 40 25.13 16.79 -17.42
CA ALA A 40 25.27 16.67 -15.96
C ALA A 40 24.94 17.99 -15.22
N LYS A 41 25.20 19.15 -15.83
CA LYS A 41 24.97 20.47 -15.23
C LYS A 41 23.56 21.00 -15.46
N LEU A 42 23.07 20.93 -16.70
CA LEU A 42 21.84 21.60 -17.14
C LEU A 42 20.65 20.63 -17.29
N GLY A 43 20.91 19.33 -17.36
CA GLY A 43 19.95 18.32 -17.78
C GLY A 43 20.00 18.05 -19.27
N ILE A 44 19.36 16.97 -19.70
CA ILE A 44 19.40 16.51 -21.10
C ILE A 44 18.60 17.40 -22.05
N VAL A 45 17.39 17.80 -21.67
CA VAL A 45 16.47 18.56 -22.53
C VAL A 45 17.04 19.94 -22.91
N PRO A 46 17.55 20.77 -21.96
CA PRO A 46 18.09 22.08 -22.33
C PRO A 46 19.29 21.99 -23.28
N VAL A 47 20.14 20.98 -23.11
CA VAL A 47 21.29 20.76 -23.99
C VAL A 47 20.83 20.40 -25.40
N LEU A 48 19.83 19.53 -25.55
CA LEU A 48 19.31 19.15 -26.87
C LEU A 48 18.63 20.32 -27.59
N ILE A 49 17.88 21.14 -26.85
CA ILE A 49 17.26 22.36 -27.41
C ILE A 49 18.33 23.37 -27.85
N GLU A 50 19.41 23.52 -27.09
CA GLU A 50 20.51 24.40 -27.48
C GLU A 50 21.21 23.91 -28.77
N GLN A 51 21.39 22.59 -28.94
CA GLN A 51 21.95 22.05 -30.18
C GLN A 51 21.03 22.32 -31.38
N LEU A 52 19.72 22.26 -31.18
CA LEU A 52 18.73 22.62 -32.21
C LEU A 52 18.80 24.11 -32.56
N LEU A 53 18.85 24.99 -31.55
CA LEU A 53 18.94 26.44 -31.73
C LEU A 53 20.26 26.89 -32.38
N ASN A 54 21.36 26.21 -32.08
CA ASN A 54 22.66 26.47 -32.68
C ASN A 54 22.81 25.90 -34.11
N MET A 55 21.75 25.27 -34.65
CA MET A 55 21.76 24.58 -35.94
C MET A 55 22.84 23.48 -36.02
N GLU A 56 23.15 22.84 -34.89
CA GLU A 56 24.04 21.67 -34.86
C GLU A 56 23.30 20.39 -35.29
N VAL A 57 21.98 20.36 -35.09
CA VAL A 57 21.10 19.24 -35.44
C VAL A 57 19.82 19.76 -36.09
N ASP A 58 19.29 19.02 -37.05
CA ASP A 58 18.02 19.35 -37.72
C ASP A 58 16.80 18.84 -36.94
N PHE A 59 16.98 17.81 -36.12
CA PHE A 59 15.89 17.13 -35.41
C PHE A 59 16.37 16.53 -34.08
N VAL A 60 15.53 16.62 -33.05
CA VAL A 60 15.77 16.02 -31.73
C VAL A 60 14.79 14.86 -31.51
N PRO A 61 15.24 13.59 -31.62
CA PRO A 61 14.36 12.42 -31.48
C PRO A 61 14.09 12.03 -30.02
N TYR A 62 14.39 12.92 -29.06
CA TYR A 62 14.25 12.63 -27.63
C TYR A 62 12.80 12.91 -27.17
N GLY A 63 12.18 11.94 -26.50
CA GLY A 63 10.84 12.10 -25.94
C GLY A 63 10.87 12.88 -24.64
N PHE A 64 10.23 14.06 -24.61
CA PHE A 64 10.01 14.84 -23.41
C PHE A 64 8.71 15.63 -23.51
N ALA A 65 8.15 16.01 -22.35
CA ALA A 65 6.97 16.85 -22.30
C ALA A 65 7.36 18.31 -22.62
N PRO A 66 6.79 18.94 -23.66
CA PRO A 66 7.10 20.32 -23.98
C PRO A 66 6.47 21.27 -22.95
N THR A 67 7.30 22.14 -22.35
CA THR A 67 6.81 23.19 -21.44
C THR A 67 6.45 24.45 -22.22
N PRO A 68 5.64 25.36 -21.65
CA PRO A 68 5.32 26.64 -22.30
C PRO A 68 6.55 27.44 -22.73
N GLU A 69 7.64 27.38 -21.95
CA GLU A 69 8.90 28.07 -22.29
C GLU A 69 9.63 27.41 -23.46
N LEU A 70 9.51 26.08 -23.60
CA LEU A 70 10.09 25.34 -24.72
C LEU A 70 9.29 25.57 -26.01
N TRP A 71 7.96 25.64 -25.92
CA TRP A 71 7.08 26.00 -27.05
C TRP A 71 7.39 27.37 -27.66
N GLN A 72 8.02 28.28 -26.91
CA GLN A 72 8.45 29.59 -27.43
C GLN A 72 9.79 29.55 -28.15
N GLN A 73 10.58 28.48 -27.98
CA GLN A 73 11.93 28.37 -28.50
C GLN A 73 12.02 27.47 -29.74
N ALA A 74 11.16 26.47 -29.86
CA ALA A 74 11.17 25.51 -30.95
C ALA A 74 9.76 25.00 -31.29
N ASP A 75 9.60 24.58 -32.54
CA ASP A 75 8.40 23.89 -32.99
C ASP A 75 8.43 22.41 -32.59
N PHE A 76 7.29 21.90 -32.12
CA PHE A 76 7.12 20.50 -31.72
C PHE A 76 6.18 19.77 -32.66
N SER A 77 6.45 18.48 -32.85
CA SER A 77 5.53 17.59 -33.56
C SER A 77 4.24 17.39 -32.77
N ILE A 78 3.25 16.76 -33.41
CA ILE A 78 2.14 16.17 -32.66
C ILE A 78 2.67 15.20 -31.60
N PRO A 79 2.04 15.12 -30.41
CA PRO A 79 2.46 14.20 -29.37
C PRO A 79 2.43 12.74 -29.86
N VAL A 80 3.57 12.06 -29.81
CA VAL A 80 3.70 10.64 -30.22
C VAL A 80 3.16 9.70 -29.13
N ALA A 81 3.26 10.09 -27.86
CA ALA A 81 2.74 9.33 -26.74
C ALA A 81 2.29 10.26 -25.60
N ILE A 82 1.27 9.84 -24.86
CA ILE A 82 0.85 10.46 -23.61
C ILE A 82 1.38 9.57 -22.49
N GLN A 83 2.18 10.14 -21.59
CA GLN A 83 2.73 9.42 -20.45
C GLN A 83 2.17 9.98 -19.14
N TYR A 84 1.99 9.10 -18.16
CA TYR A 84 1.48 9.44 -16.84
C TYR A 84 2.59 9.32 -15.79
N TYR A 85 2.54 10.16 -14.76
CA TYR A 85 3.43 9.99 -13.62
C TYR A 85 3.06 8.75 -12.82
N SER A 86 4.07 7.94 -12.55
CA SER A 86 3.97 6.70 -11.79
C SER A 86 4.84 6.78 -10.54
N MET A 87 4.35 6.20 -9.44
CA MET A 87 5.09 6.07 -8.19
C MET A 87 5.64 4.65 -8.09
N LEU A 88 6.95 4.52 -8.22
CA LEU A 88 7.66 3.28 -7.99
C LEU A 88 7.98 3.14 -6.50
N GLN A 89 7.45 2.09 -5.89
CA GLN A 89 7.65 1.75 -4.49
C GLN A 89 8.18 0.32 -4.37
N ARG A 90 8.81 0.03 -3.24
CA ARG A 90 9.19 -1.34 -2.90
C ARG A 90 7.92 -2.20 -2.79
N TRP A 91 8.04 -3.45 -3.23
CA TRP A 91 6.98 -4.44 -3.03
C TRP A 91 6.56 -4.49 -1.54
N PRO A 92 5.25 -4.38 -1.24
CA PRO A 92 4.78 -4.33 0.13
C PRO A 92 5.09 -5.62 0.89
N LYS A 93 5.31 -5.49 2.20
CA LYS A 93 5.59 -6.64 3.07
C LYS A 93 4.27 -7.27 3.52
N GLU A 94 4.32 -8.55 3.89
CA GLU A 94 3.19 -9.17 4.58
C GLU A 94 2.99 -8.55 5.97
N GLU A 95 1.74 -8.25 6.33
CA GLU A 95 1.40 -7.85 7.70
C GLU A 95 1.62 -9.02 8.67
N SER A 96 1.90 -8.68 9.94
CA SER A 96 2.09 -9.70 10.98
C SER A 96 0.84 -10.57 11.19
N ARG A 97 1.03 -11.89 11.07
CA ARG A 97 -0.03 -12.91 11.22
C ARG A 97 -0.49 -13.12 12.66
N LEU A 98 0.26 -12.62 13.65
CA LEU A 98 -0.08 -12.82 15.07
C LEU A 98 -1.43 -12.19 15.44
N THR A 99 -1.78 -11.08 14.78
CA THR A 99 -3.08 -10.41 15.00
C THR A 99 -4.23 -11.06 14.23
N THR A 100 -3.96 -11.97 13.30
CA THR A 100 -4.97 -12.62 12.45
C THR A 100 -5.97 -13.45 13.23
N LEU A 101 -5.60 -13.96 14.42
CA LEU A 101 -6.50 -14.72 15.28
C LEU A 101 -7.59 -13.84 15.92
N VAL A 102 -7.28 -12.58 16.25
CA VAL A 102 -8.23 -11.69 16.95
C VAL A 102 -9.06 -10.86 15.97
N ARG A 103 -8.54 -10.63 14.76
CA ARG A 103 -9.17 -9.87 13.67
C ARG A 103 -10.54 -10.34 13.17
N PRO A 104 -10.94 -11.63 13.24
CA PRO A 104 -12.24 -12.07 12.69
C PRO A 104 -13.43 -11.33 13.29
N PHE A 105 -13.31 -10.90 14.54
CA PHE A 105 -14.31 -10.08 15.21
C PHE A 105 -13.75 -8.73 15.61
N SER A 106 -14.59 -7.69 15.52
CA SER A 106 -14.25 -6.37 16.02
C SER A 106 -14.16 -6.39 17.54
N LEU A 107 -13.41 -5.43 18.10
CA LEU A 107 -13.29 -5.28 19.54
C LEU A 107 -14.66 -5.13 20.23
N THR A 108 -15.62 -4.46 19.58
CA THR A 108 -17.00 -4.36 20.04
C THR A 108 -17.67 -5.73 20.19
N VAL A 109 -17.52 -6.61 19.20
CA VAL A 109 -18.11 -7.97 19.24
C VAL A 109 -17.49 -8.78 20.35
N TRP A 110 -16.16 -8.70 20.54
CA TRP A 110 -15.47 -9.36 21.64
C TRP A 110 -15.99 -8.92 23.02
N ILE A 111 -16.18 -7.61 23.22
CA ILE A 111 -16.73 -7.06 24.47
C ILE A 111 -18.15 -7.57 24.71
N VAL A 112 -19.01 -7.48 23.68
CA VAL A 112 -20.41 -7.94 23.79
C VAL A 112 -20.47 -9.44 24.08
N PHE A 113 -19.61 -10.24 23.45
CA PHE A 113 -19.50 -11.67 23.70
C PHE A 113 -19.11 -11.99 25.15
N LEU A 114 -18.08 -11.35 25.69
CA LEU A 114 -17.64 -11.54 27.07
C LEU A 114 -18.73 -11.10 28.06
N PHE A 115 -19.34 -9.93 27.82
CA PHE A 115 -20.43 -9.42 28.65
C PHE A 115 -21.64 -10.35 28.64
N SER A 116 -22.08 -10.79 27.45
CA SER A 116 -23.18 -11.75 27.31
C SER A 116 -22.91 -13.07 28.02
N SER A 117 -21.66 -13.55 27.99
CA SER A 117 -21.25 -14.77 28.68
C SER A 117 -21.39 -14.62 30.21
N ILE A 118 -20.94 -13.49 30.77
CA ILE A 118 -21.05 -13.20 32.20
C ILE A 118 -22.52 -13.09 32.62
N VAL A 119 -23.33 -12.35 31.85
CA VAL A 119 -24.76 -12.19 32.12
C VAL A 119 -25.47 -13.54 32.13
N LEU A 120 -25.16 -14.41 31.17
CA LEU A 120 -25.73 -15.77 31.13
C LEU A 120 -25.34 -16.59 32.36
N ILE A 121 -24.06 -16.59 32.75
CA ILE A 121 -23.57 -17.36 33.90
C ILE A 121 -24.31 -16.93 35.18
N VAL A 122 -24.43 -15.61 35.39
CA VAL A 122 -25.15 -15.06 36.54
C VAL A 122 -26.63 -15.42 36.48
N PHE A 123 -27.27 -15.29 35.32
CA PHE A 123 -28.67 -15.64 35.13
C PHE A 123 -28.95 -17.12 35.40
N MET A 124 -28.12 -18.02 34.87
CA MET A 124 -28.20 -19.45 35.13
C MET A 124 -27.98 -19.78 36.61
N ALA A 125 -27.01 -19.13 37.27
CA ALA A 125 -26.76 -19.31 38.70
C ALA A 125 -27.95 -18.85 39.56
N LEU A 126 -28.59 -17.74 39.19
CA LEU A 126 -29.81 -17.26 39.83
C LEU A 126 -30.98 -18.24 39.64
N LEU A 127 -31.20 -18.73 38.42
CA LEU A 127 -32.22 -19.74 38.15
C LEU A 127 -32.01 -21.00 38.99
N THR A 128 -30.77 -21.51 39.07
CA THR A 128 -30.44 -22.66 39.91
C THR A 128 -30.62 -22.37 41.40
N HIS A 129 -30.31 -21.15 41.86
CA HIS A 129 -30.49 -20.77 43.27
C HIS A 129 -31.98 -20.67 43.64
N PHE A 130 -32.79 -19.99 42.83
CA PHE A 130 -34.24 -19.91 43.04
C PHE A 130 -34.90 -21.28 42.99
N ASP A 131 -34.45 -22.15 42.08
CA ASP A 131 -34.98 -23.50 41.95
C ASP A 131 -34.75 -24.35 43.21
N ARG A 132 -33.53 -24.32 43.76
CA ARG A 132 -33.17 -25.06 44.97
C ARG A 132 -33.88 -24.52 46.21
N ASN A 133 -34.02 -23.19 46.31
CA ASN A 133 -34.79 -22.57 47.39
C ASN A 133 -36.28 -22.98 47.34
N LEU A 134 -36.86 -23.09 46.14
CA LEU A 134 -38.26 -23.50 45.95
C LEU A 134 -38.47 -24.99 46.24
N SER A 135 -37.48 -25.84 45.94
CA SER A 135 -37.60 -27.30 46.04
C SER A 135 -37.28 -27.87 47.44
N ARG A 136 -36.94 -27.04 48.44
CA ARG A 136 -36.58 -27.43 49.83
C ARG A 136 -35.54 -28.57 49.90
N GLU A 137 -34.57 -28.59 48.99
CA GLU A 137 -33.46 -29.56 49.09
C GLU A 137 -32.47 -29.12 50.18
N CYS A 138 -32.26 -29.95 51.21
CA CYS A 138 -31.46 -29.64 52.42
C CYS A 138 -29.94 -29.51 52.21
N ASN A 139 -29.43 -29.66 50.98
CA ASN A 139 -28.02 -29.43 50.67
C ASN A 139 -27.89 -28.14 49.84
N LEU A 140 -27.87 -27.00 50.53
CA LEU A 140 -27.53 -25.71 49.93
C LEU A 140 -26.08 -25.73 49.46
N THR A 141 -25.84 -26.10 48.21
CA THR A 141 -24.59 -25.73 47.54
C THR A 141 -24.47 -24.22 47.51
N SER A 142 -23.27 -23.70 47.75
CA SER A 142 -23.04 -22.25 47.72
C SER A 142 -23.40 -21.68 46.34
N PHE A 143 -23.87 -20.43 46.30
CA PHE A 143 -24.10 -19.71 45.04
C PHE A 143 -22.83 -19.69 44.17
N MET A 144 -21.65 -19.68 44.80
CA MET A 144 -20.35 -19.78 44.12
C MET A 144 -20.14 -21.13 43.42
N ASP A 145 -20.65 -22.23 43.97
CA ASP A 145 -20.58 -23.55 43.34
C ASP A 145 -21.51 -23.63 42.11
N ALA A 146 -22.63 -22.92 42.14
CA ALA A 146 -23.52 -22.78 40.98
C ALA A 146 -22.84 -21.97 39.87
N ILE A 147 -22.21 -20.84 40.21
CA ILE A 147 -21.40 -20.06 39.26
C ILE A 147 -20.31 -20.92 38.64
N SER A 148 -19.51 -21.61 39.46
CA SER A 148 -18.40 -22.46 38.98
C SER A 148 -18.86 -23.53 37.98
N ARG A 149 -19.98 -24.21 38.28
CA ARG A 149 -20.58 -25.19 37.35
C ARG A 149 -21.02 -24.55 36.03
N HIS A 150 -21.66 -23.38 36.09
CA HIS A 150 -22.15 -22.69 34.90
C HIS A 150 -21.03 -22.04 34.08
N VAL A 151 -19.94 -21.58 34.71
CA VAL A 151 -18.70 -21.16 34.04
C VAL A 151 -18.13 -22.32 33.23
N ASN A 152 -18.00 -23.51 33.85
CA ASN A 152 -17.52 -24.70 33.15
C ASN A 152 -18.45 -25.10 31.99
N TYR A 153 -19.77 -24.98 32.17
CA TYR A 153 -20.73 -25.18 31.07
C TYR A 153 -20.51 -24.20 29.91
N VAL A 154 -20.38 -22.91 30.19
CA VAL A 154 -20.17 -21.90 29.14
C VAL A 154 -18.84 -22.12 28.41
N ILE A 155 -17.75 -22.43 29.11
CA ILE A 155 -16.44 -22.72 28.50
C ILE A 155 -16.49 -23.96 27.61
N THR A 156 -17.14 -25.04 28.06
CA THR A 156 -17.25 -26.29 27.30
C THR A 156 -18.13 -26.15 26.05
N VAL A 157 -19.16 -25.29 26.09
CA VAL A 157 -19.96 -24.94 24.91
C VAL A 157 -19.15 -24.09 23.92
N ILE A 158 -18.43 -23.07 24.41
CA ILE A 158 -17.59 -22.20 23.54
C ILE A 158 -16.48 -23.01 22.85
N THR A 159 -15.86 -23.96 23.57
CA THR A 159 -14.80 -24.81 23.02
C THR A 159 -15.32 -25.97 22.17
N GLY A 160 -16.64 -26.15 22.05
CA GLY A 160 -17.25 -27.23 21.28
C GLY A 160 -17.06 -28.63 21.89
N GLN A 161 -16.58 -28.73 23.14
CA GLN A 161 -16.36 -30.02 23.82
C GLN A 161 -17.67 -30.64 24.31
N GLY A 162 -18.72 -29.83 24.47
CA GLY A 162 -20.01 -30.27 25.01
C GLY A 162 -19.95 -30.52 26.51
N ASN A 163 -21.09 -30.38 27.18
CA ASN A 163 -21.22 -30.67 28.60
C ASN A 163 -22.65 -31.06 28.93
N ASN A 164 -22.80 -32.00 29.87
CA ASN A 164 -24.09 -32.56 30.22
C ASN A 164 -24.70 -31.78 31.39
N ILE A 165 -25.85 -31.17 31.14
CA ILE A 165 -26.70 -30.64 32.21
C ILE A 165 -27.45 -31.82 32.82
N SER A 166 -27.43 -31.92 34.15
CA SER A 166 -28.09 -33.00 34.89
C SER A 166 -29.57 -33.12 34.50
N PRO A 167 -30.09 -34.35 34.27
CA PRO A 167 -31.51 -34.60 34.03
C PRO A 167 -32.45 -34.20 35.18
N LYS A 168 -31.90 -33.81 36.33
CA LYS A 168 -32.67 -33.32 37.48
C LYS A 168 -32.97 -31.82 37.42
N GLU A 169 -32.26 -31.06 36.59
CA GLU A 169 -32.46 -29.61 36.46
C GLU A 169 -33.74 -29.30 35.65
N LYS A 170 -34.46 -28.24 36.03
CA LYS A 170 -35.74 -27.84 35.43
C LYS A 170 -35.65 -27.48 33.94
N PHE A 171 -36.79 -27.55 33.26
CA PHE A 171 -36.93 -27.24 31.83
C PHE A 171 -36.46 -25.83 31.47
N SER A 172 -36.68 -24.84 32.34
CA SER A 172 -36.26 -23.44 32.13
C SER A 172 -34.75 -23.29 31.95
N LEU A 173 -33.95 -23.97 32.79
CA LEU A 173 -32.49 -23.96 32.70
C LEU A 173 -32.02 -24.59 31.37
N ARG A 174 -32.64 -25.70 30.97
CA ARG A 174 -32.30 -26.38 29.71
C ARG A 174 -32.65 -25.56 28.49
N PHE A 175 -33.77 -24.84 28.53
CA PHE A 175 -34.17 -23.96 27.44
C PHE A 175 -33.15 -22.84 27.22
N VAL A 176 -32.75 -22.16 28.30
CA VAL A 176 -31.74 -21.10 28.25
C VAL A 176 -30.38 -21.65 27.78
N ALA A 177 -30.01 -22.84 28.25
CA ALA A 177 -28.78 -23.52 27.85
C ALA A 177 -28.77 -23.89 26.36
N GLY A 178 -29.90 -24.41 25.86
CA GLY A 178 -30.08 -24.73 24.45
C GLY A 178 -29.99 -23.49 23.56
N LEU A 179 -30.61 -22.38 23.97
CA LEU A 179 -30.53 -21.11 23.24
C LEU A 179 -29.09 -20.57 23.21
N TRP A 180 -28.36 -20.66 24.31
CA TRP A 180 -26.94 -20.32 24.35
C TRP A 180 -26.11 -21.20 23.42
N CYS A 181 -26.34 -22.51 23.46
CA CYS A 181 -25.65 -23.48 22.61
C CYS A 181 -25.84 -23.16 21.12
N LEU A 182 -27.08 -22.88 20.70
CA LEU A 182 -27.38 -22.48 19.32
C LEU A 182 -26.67 -21.18 18.94
N THR A 183 -26.72 -20.17 19.83
CA THR A 183 -26.06 -18.88 19.60
C THR A 183 -24.54 -19.05 19.45
N MET A 184 -23.91 -19.86 20.32
CA MET A 184 -22.48 -20.15 20.24
C MET A 184 -22.10 -20.93 19.00
N MET A 185 -22.92 -21.90 18.58
CA MET A 185 -22.69 -22.66 17.35
C MET A 185 -22.62 -21.73 16.13
N VAL A 186 -23.56 -20.79 16.01
CA VAL A 186 -23.55 -19.80 14.93
C VAL A 186 -22.31 -18.91 15.01
N LEU A 187 -21.96 -18.42 16.19
CA LEU A 187 -20.84 -17.50 16.40
C LEU A 187 -19.47 -18.16 16.14
N VAL A 188 -19.26 -19.39 16.62
CA VAL A 188 -18.03 -20.16 16.39
C VAL A 188 -17.88 -20.54 14.92
N ASN A 189 -18.98 -20.91 14.25
CA ASN A 189 -18.95 -21.18 12.81
C ASN A 189 -18.58 -19.92 12.01
N ALA A 190 -19.20 -18.78 12.33
CA ALA A 190 -18.87 -17.50 11.68
C ALA A 190 -17.39 -17.11 11.92
N TYR A 191 -16.91 -17.23 13.16
CA TYR A 191 -15.50 -16.99 13.50
C TYR A 191 -14.57 -17.86 12.66
N SER A 192 -14.87 -19.15 12.58
CA SER A 192 -14.06 -20.14 11.86
C SER A 192 -14.01 -19.83 10.36
N SER A 193 -15.16 -19.52 9.75
CA SER A 193 -15.24 -19.15 8.33
C SER A 193 -14.46 -17.87 8.01
N ILE A 194 -14.59 -16.83 8.85
CA ILE A 194 -13.88 -15.56 8.66
C ILE A 194 -12.37 -15.76 8.88
N LEU A 195 -11.98 -16.53 9.89
CA LEU A 195 -10.58 -16.87 10.15
C LEU A 195 -9.96 -17.64 8.98
N THR A 196 -10.66 -18.64 8.42
CA THR A 196 -10.21 -19.36 7.23
C THR A 196 -10.02 -18.42 6.04
N SER A 197 -10.93 -17.47 5.84
CA SER A 197 -10.80 -16.45 4.78
C SER A 197 -9.56 -15.58 4.98
N TYR A 198 -9.28 -15.12 6.21
CA TYR A 198 -8.08 -14.34 6.52
C TYR A 198 -6.78 -15.13 6.39
N LEU A 199 -6.80 -16.44 6.63
CA LEU A 199 -5.63 -17.30 6.47
C LEU A 199 -5.36 -17.66 5.01
N ALA A 200 -6.39 -17.68 4.17
CA ALA A 200 -6.28 -17.98 2.75
C ALA A 200 -5.58 -16.86 1.95
N VAL A 201 -5.75 -15.60 2.34
CA VAL A 201 -5.18 -14.44 1.63
C VAL A 201 -4.18 -13.70 2.49
N HIS A 202 -2.95 -13.58 2.00
CA HIS A 202 -1.92 -12.77 2.64
C HIS A 202 -2.26 -11.27 2.50
N LYS A 203 -2.43 -10.60 3.64
CA LYS A 203 -2.64 -9.16 3.67
C LYS A 203 -1.29 -8.45 3.60
N LEU A 204 -1.13 -7.65 2.55
CA LEU A 204 0.05 -6.82 2.32
C LEU A 204 -0.13 -5.47 3.01
N THR A 205 0.99 -4.85 3.41
CA THR A 205 1.00 -3.48 3.93
C THR A 205 0.47 -2.50 2.89
N PRO A 206 -0.34 -1.51 3.28
CA PRO A 206 -0.89 -0.53 2.33
C PRO A 206 0.24 0.27 1.68
N ILE A 207 0.23 0.33 0.35
CA ILE A 207 1.13 1.18 -0.44
C ILE A 207 0.52 2.57 -0.61
N VAL A 208 1.38 3.57 -0.85
CA VAL A 208 0.94 4.94 -1.10
C VAL A 208 0.44 5.04 -2.54
N ASN A 209 -0.80 5.48 -2.76
CA ASN A 209 -1.36 5.54 -4.12
C ASN A 209 -1.46 6.96 -4.68
N THR A 210 -1.38 7.98 -3.82
CA THR A 210 -1.57 9.38 -4.21
C THR A 210 -0.46 10.27 -3.70
N VAL A 211 -0.21 11.38 -4.40
CA VAL A 211 0.78 12.39 -4.01
C VAL A 211 0.40 13.03 -2.68
N GLN A 212 -0.90 13.16 -2.40
CA GLN A 212 -1.44 13.67 -1.15
C GLN A 212 -1.13 12.72 0.02
N GLU A 213 -1.34 11.42 -0.17
CA GLU A 213 -0.98 10.40 0.83
C GLU A 213 0.53 10.34 1.03
N LEU A 214 1.33 10.49 -0.04
CA LEU A 214 2.79 10.57 0.03
C LEU A 214 3.25 11.79 0.84
N ALA A 215 2.63 12.95 0.61
CA ALA A 215 2.92 14.15 1.38
C ALA A 215 2.46 14.04 2.85
N ALA A 216 1.35 13.36 3.13
CA ALA A 216 0.89 13.11 4.49
C ALA A 216 1.82 12.15 5.25
N ARG A 217 2.43 11.19 4.54
CA ARG A 217 3.42 10.23 5.07
C ARG A 217 4.86 10.67 4.85
N SER A 218 5.12 11.97 4.64
CA SER A 218 6.49 12.46 4.37
C SER A 218 7.47 12.20 5.52
N SER A 219 6.97 11.92 6.73
CA SER A 219 7.79 11.50 7.87
C SER A 219 8.20 10.03 7.83
N GLU A 220 7.46 9.18 7.10
CA GLU A 220 7.66 7.72 7.04
C GLU A 220 8.38 7.28 5.77
N THR A 221 8.18 7.99 4.66
CA THR A 221 8.73 7.62 3.36
C THR A 221 9.25 8.83 2.63
N GLU A 222 10.53 8.78 2.28
CA GLU A 222 11.17 9.84 1.50
C GLU A 222 10.81 9.73 0.01
N VAL A 223 10.90 10.86 -0.70
CA VAL A 223 10.64 10.93 -2.14
C VAL A 223 11.94 11.12 -2.90
N THR A 224 12.10 10.38 -3.99
CA THR A 224 13.22 10.50 -4.93
C THR A 224 12.71 10.78 -6.33
N VAL A 225 13.39 11.65 -7.07
CA VAL A 225 13.01 12.11 -8.42
C VAL A 225 14.28 12.37 -9.24
N HIS A 226 14.20 12.23 -10.56
CA HIS A 226 15.31 12.56 -11.46
C HIS A 226 15.60 14.06 -11.49
N TYR A 227 16.85 14.43 -11.24
CA TYR A 227 17.31 15.81 -11.35
C TYR A 227 17.22 16.33 -12.78
N GLY A 228 16.86 17.60 -12.93
CA GLY A 228 16.80 18.29 -14.23
C GLY A 228 15.58 17.95 -15.08
N THR A 229 14.69 17.07 -14.62
CA THR A 229 13.42 16.76 -15.30
C THR A 229 12.30 17.74 -14.91
N GLU A 230 11.25 17.78 -15.72
CA GLU A 230 10.07 18.60 -15.42
C GLU A 230 9.36 18.16 -14.14
N GLN A 231 9.41 16.87 -13.79
CA GLN A 231 8.81 16.37 -12.53
C GLN A 231 9.47 17.03 -11.33
N THR A 232 10.81 17.05 -11.30
CA THR A 232 11.56 17.73 -10.23
C THR A 232 11.24 19.21 -10.18
N ARG A 233 11.14 19.89 -11.33
CA ARG A 233 10.76 21.32 -11.36
C ARG A 233 9.35 21.55 -10.83
N MET A 234 8.40 20.67 -11.11
CA MET A 234 7.03 20.73 -10.59
C MET A 234 7.02 20.73 -9.06
N PHE A 235 7.76 19.83 -8.42
CA PHE A 235 7.86 19.80 -6.95
C PHE A 235 8.67 20.98 -6.40
N LEU A 236 9.81 21.31 -7.01
CA LEU A 236 10.68 22.37 -6.53
C LEU A 236 10.13 23.79 -6.75
N ARG A 237 9.21 24.00 -7.70
CA ARG A 237 8.55 25.30 -7.93
C ARG A 237 7.20 25.43 -7.22
N ALA A 238 6.66 24.33 -6.68
CA ALA A 238 5.36 24.35 -6.00
C ALA A 238 5.38 25.32 -4.81
N THR A 239 4.34 26.14 -4.69
CA THR A 239 4.17 27.14 -3.62
C THR A 239 3.10 26.76 -2.59
N SER A 240 2.31 25.71 -2.85
CA SER A 240 1.27 25.24 -1.92
C SER A 240 0.93 23.75 -2.12
N GLY A 241 0.26 23.18 -1.11
CA GLY A 241 -0.28 21.83 -1.16
C GLY A 241 0.76 20.70 -1.02
N ALA A 242 0.36 19.48 -1.39
CA ALA A 242 1.18 18.28 -1.29
C ALA A 242 2.51 18.40 -2.06
N HIS A 243 2.49 19.03 -3.24
CA HIS A 243 3.70 19.24 -4.04
C HIS A 243 4.75 20.11 -3.32
N LEU A 244 4.33 21.11 -2.53
CA LEU A 244 5.25 21.93 -1.73
C LEU A 244 5.91 21.10 -0.63
N VAL A 245 5.16 20.24 0.05
CA VAL A 245 5.69 19.37 1.12
C VAL A 245 6.78 18.46 0.56
N LEU A 246 6.49 17.80 -0.58
CA LEU A 246 7.45 16.95 -1.26
C LEU A 246 8.64 17.74 -1.80
N GLY A 247 8.39 18.93 -2.36
CA GLY A 247 9.44 19.85 -2.81
C GLY A 247 10.37 20.27 -1.69
N ASN A 248 9.85 20.59 -0.50
CA ASN A 248 10.65 20.91 0.68
C ASN A 248 11.45 19.70 1.17
N SER A 249 10.87 18.49 1.14
CA SER A 249 11.60 17.25 1.42
C SER A 249 12.80 17.06 0.48
N LEU A 250 12.60 17.29 -0.82
CA LEU A 250 13.67 17.20 -1.82
C LEU A 250 14.74 18.29 -1.65
N ARG A 251 14.35 19.52 -1.28
CA ARG A 251 15.29 20.61 -0.98
C ARG A 251 16.15 20.32 0.25
N ASN A 252 15.56 19.73 1.28
CA ASN A 252 16.26 19.37 2.51
C ASN A 252 17.18 18.15 2.32
N ASN A 253 16.85 17.27 1.36
CA ASN A 253 17.62 16.06 1.06
C ASN A 253 18.08 16.01 -0.41
N PRO A 254 19.09 16.82 -0.82
CA PRO A 254 19.54 16.87 -2.21
C PRO A 254 20.06 15.53 -2.75
N LYS A 255 20.47 14.60 -1.87
CA LYS A 255 20.95 13.25 -2.23
C LYS A 255 19.86 12.38 -2.87
N LEU A 256 18.59 12.69 -2.66
CA LEU A 256 17.46 11.98 -3.25
C LEU A 256 17.13 12.46 -4.67
N LEU A 257 17.79 13.52 -5.14
CA LEU A 257 17.73 13.96 -6.53
C LEU A 257 18.73 13.15 -7.35
N VAL A 258 18.20 12.26 -8.20
CA VAL A 258 19.01 11.33 -8.98
C VAL A 258 19.58 12.04 -10.20
N GLU A 259 20.91 12.13 -10.31
CA GLU A 259 21.58 12.79 -11.44
C GLU A 259 21.23 12.16 -12.80
N GLY A 260 21.21 12.99 -13.84
CA GLY A 260 20.96 12.55 -15.21
C GLY A 260 21.97 11.50 -15.68
N GLY A 261 21.47 10.37 -16.19
CA GLY A 261 22.29 9.25 -16.67
C GLY A 261 22.46 8.08 -15.70
N LYS A 262 22.00 8.21 -14.44
CA LYS A 262 22.05 7.15 -13.43
C LYS A 262 20.65 6.68 -13.01
N ILE A 263 19.83 6.24 -13.97
CA ILE A 263 18.45 5.81 -13.70
C ILE A 263 18.37 4.74 -12.59
N PHE A 264 19.36 3.85 -12.54
CA PHE A 264 19.46 2.81 -11.53
C PHE A 264 19.63 3.32 -10.09
N ASP A 265 20.12 4.55 -9.89
CA ASP A 265 20.25 5.12 -8.54
C ASP A 265 18.86 5.43 -7.94
N GLY A 266 17.88 5.78 -8.76
CA GLY A 266 16.48 5.93 -8.31
C GLY A 266 15.91 4.60 -7.82
N LEU A 267 16.16 3.51 -8.56
CA LEU A 267 15.76 2.16 -8.16
C LEU A 267 16.49 1.73 -6.88
N LYS A 268 17.78 2.05 -6.76
CA LYS A 268 18.58 1.76 -5.57
C LYS A 268 18.01 2.47 -4.34
N ASN A 269 17.61 3.73 -4.46
CA ASN A 269 16.95 4.48 -3.39
C ASN A 269 15.63 3.81 -2.95
N VAL A 270 14.84 3.29 -3.89
CA VAL A 270 13.61 2.54 -3.56
C VAL A 270 13.92 1.26 -2.77
N LEU A 271 14.94 0.51 -3.17
CA LEU A 271 15.27 -0.79 -2.58
C LEU A 271 15.97 -0.67 -1.23
N GLU A 272 16.93 0.25 -1.10
CA GLU A 272 17.79 0.42 0.07
C GLU A 272 17.19 1.38 1.10
N LEU A 273 16.70 2.54 0.67
CA LEU A 273 16.16 3.58 1.56
C LEU A 273 14.65 3.43 1.77
N GLY A 274 13.97 2.60 0.98
CA GLY A 274 12.51 2.49 1.01
C GLY A 274 11.80 3.74 0.48
N ALA A 275 12.51 4.60 -0.26
CA ALA A 275 11.95 5.82 -0.83
C ALA A 275 10.91 5.51 -1.93
N THR A 276 10.00 6.45 -2.17
CA THR A 276 9.09 6.42 -3.32
C THR A 276 9.70 7.19 -4.48
N PHE A 277 9.93 6.51 -5.60
CA PHE A 277 10.53 7.09 -6.79
C PHE A 277 9.44 7.52 -7.78
N ILE A 278 9.40 8.81 -8.10
CA ILE A 278 8.42 9.37 -9.04
C ILE A 278 9.04 9.38 -10.43
N THR A 279 8.48 8.58 -11.33
CA THR A 279 8.95 8.40 -12.70
C THR A 279 7.80 8.53 -13.69
N VAL A 280 8.15 8.55 -14.97
CA VAL A 280 7.24 8.42 -16.12
C VAL A 280 7.39 7.03 -16.71
#